data_AF-A0ABD2HRE5-F1
#
_entry.id   AF-A0ABD2HRE5-F1
#
_cell.length_a   1.000
_cell.length_b   1.000
_cell.length_c   1.000
_cell.angle_alpha   90.00
_cell.angle_beta   90.00
_cell.angle_gamma   90.00
#
_symmetry.space_group_name_H-M   'P 1'
#
loop_
_entity.id
_entity.type
_entity.pdbx_description
1 polymer ?
#
loop_
_entity_poly.entity_id
_entity_poly.type
_entity_poly.pdbx_seq_one_letter_code
_entity_poly.pdbx_strand_id
1 'polypeptide(L)'
;MACANIPVAKLVQEAEGTCAENDLDGARAIALFSGFARCKYTDQIRDVQRHTLPNKVNSEEFVKQLSPNVQKQVKEYLAHCEKNPRLAPERAIGKVFNSCMAPKIVFSTAAMAANLLHGEGNITDADVLLFDESTQAQWAVVVHLVARMPQLKALLLTGDRHQLGVHLQELPDIFHSGYGLESVILQAEASVGTNYTFLTKMYRSHPFLAKLISYASYELHNEQLIPARSAEERSLITGSGFLMPVQECPVGLINAFSSFRVDPKSDSLTDDHQTEVASFLVQALLEHFGNDFSSRIIVLCMCTYQTSEIERKLRHCGVRALTVDAYQAQECDVIIIVTTRSKYSEMGSGRTDNMHFFEDDQRATVALSRARHAVFIIGDLVSISAGQVWKRFIEMAITRTSVVRAEYVLALLGRTLVRSSTCLFDSAKRESVEDEGFLESWALKHGLRLDRTNAFGQQQSQQPRAPSFQFQNRHFPALQTTGSSDQAGPSGSGGQQRGAPTLAPQYGRGQGRRGPDNQWMHYGGNPKRQKGGRR
;
A
#
# COMPACT_ATOMS: atom_id res chain seq x y z
N MET A 1 -14.40 -5.08 1.48
CA MET A 1 -14.27 -3.97 0.51
C MET A 1 -14.47 -2.62 1.19
N ALA A 2 -13.43 -2.05 1.79
CA ALA A 2 -13.55 -0.81 2.57
C ALA A 2 -12.28 0.03 2.46
N CYS A 3 -12.07 0.71 1.32
CA CYS A 3 -11.26 1.95 1.22
C CYS A 3 -11.20 2.60 -0.18
N ALA A 4 -11.79 2.00 -1.22
CA ALA A 4 -11.63 2.45 -2.62
C ALA A 4 -12.00 3.92 -2.94
N ASN A 5 -12.71 4.64 -2.07
CA ASN A 5 -13.12 6.03 -2.34
C ASN A 5 -12.14 7.09 -1.82
N ILE A 6 -11.28 6.76 -0.85
CA ILE A 6 -10.25 7.70 -0.35
C ILE A 6 -9.22 8.00 -1.46
N PRO A 7 -8.71 6.98 -2.21
CA PRO A 7 -7.84 7.24 -3.35
C PRO A 7 -8.45 8.19 -4.39
N VAL A 8 -9.75 8.10 -4.64
CA VAL A 8 -10.44 9.01 -5.58
C VAL A 8 -10.36 10.47 -5.11
N ALA A 9 -10.65 10.74 -3.84
CA ALA A 9 -10.53 12.09 -3.29
C ALA A 9 -9.09 12.60 -3.37
N LYS A 10 -8.11 11.74 -3.04
CA LYS A 10 -6.70 12.08 -3.11
C LYS A 10 -6.23 12.40 -4.54
N LEU A 11 -6.62 11.59 -5.53
CA LEU A 11 -6.31 11.85 -6.94
C LEU A 11 -6.84 13.21 -7.41
N VAL A 12 -8.04 13.59 -6.96
CA VAL A 12 -8.60 14.90 -7.27
C VAL A 12 -7.75 16.01 -6.63
N GLN A 13 -7.39 15.89 -5.35
CA GLN A 13 -6.53 16.87 -4.66
C GLN A 13 -5.16 17.02 -5.32
N GLU A 14 -4.53 15.91 -5.70
CA GLU A 14 -3.23 15.92 -6.39
C GLU A 14 -3.33 16.53 -7.79
N ALA A 15 -4.41 16.25 -8.51
CA ALA A 15 -4.70 16.89 -9.80
C ALA A 15 -4.90 18.40 -9.66
N GLU A 16 -5.60 18.85 -8.61
CA GLU A 16 -5.78 20.27 -8.31
C GLU A 16 -4.45 20.98 -8.02
N GLY A 17 -3.53 20.34 -7.31
CA GLY A 17 -2.21 20.91 -7.02
C GLY A 17 -1.28 20.96 -8.24
N THR A 18 -1.49 20.08 -9.22
CA THR A 18 -0.64 19.98 -10.42
C THR A 18 -1.13 20.88 -11.55
N CYS A 19 -2.44 20.96 -11.74
CA CYS A 19 -3.06 21.90 -12.66
C CYS A 19 -3.03 23.28 -12.01
N ALA A 20 -2.12 24.17 -12.43
CA ALA A 20 -2.07 25.57 -11.96
C ALA A 20 -3.50 26.10 -11.79
N GLU A 21 -3.82 26.59 -10.57
CA GLU A 21 -5.10 26.54 -9.82
C GLU A 21 -6.47 26.71 -10.55
N ASN A 22 -6.54 26.92 -11.86
CA ASN A 22 -7.75 27.19 -12.64
C ASN A 22 -7.96 26.30 -13.89
N ASP A 23 -7.06 25.37 -14.24
CA ASP A 23 -7.28 24.53 -15.45
C ASP A 23 -8.14 23.28 -15.19
N LEU A 24 -8.21 22.79 -13.94
CA LEU A 24 -8.99 21.57 -13.65
C LEU A 24 -10.51 21.80 -13.79
N ASP A 25 -10.99 22.99 -13.39
CA ASP A 25 -12.38 23.42 -13.64
C ASP A 25 -12.62 23.72 -15.12
N GLY A 26 -11.64 24.29 -15.83
CA GLY A 26 -11.66 24.46 -17.29
C GLY A 26 -11.69 23.13 -18.06
N ALA A 27 -11.08 22.09 -17.50
CA ALA A 27 -11.16 20.71 -17.99
C ALA A 27 -12.51 20.04 -17.65
N ARG A 28 -13.41 20.74 -16.93
CA ARG A 28 -14.72 20.24 -16.51
C ARG A 28 -14.59 18.91 -15.77
N ALA A 29 -13.62 18.82 -14.87
CA ALA A 29 -13.37 17.63 -14.08
C ALA A 29 -14.58 17.30 -13.18
N ILE A 30 -14.85 16.00 -13.03
CA ILE A 30 -15.90 15.50 -12.15
C ILE A 30 -15.43 14.30 -11.35
N ALA A 31 -15.76 14.29 -10.06
CA ALA A 31 -15.50 13.19 -9.14
C ALA A 31 -16.81 12.52 -8.71
N LEU A 32 -16.86 11.20 -8.91
CA LEU A 32 -18.05 10.39 -8.68
C LEU A 32 -17.83 9.49 -7.46
N PHE A 33 -18.77 9.56 -6.52
CA PHE A 33 -18.69 8.85 -5.24
C PHE A 33 -19.98 8.08 -5.00
N SER A 34 -19.87 6.84 -4.55
CA SER A 34 -21.06 6.08 -4.18
C SER A 34 -21.77 6.71 -2.98
N GLY A 35 -23.07 6.50 -2.84
CA GLY A 35 -23.82 6.98 -1.68
C GLY A 35 -23.25 6.45 -0.35
N PHE A 36 -22.74 5.22 -0.33
CA PHE A 36 -22.02 4.68 0.82
C PHE A 36 -20.74 5.47 1.13
N ALA A 37 -19.97 5.84 0.11
CA ALA A 37 -18.76 6.64 0.26
C ALA A 37 -19.06 8.01 0.89
N ARG A 38 -20.12 8.68 0.42
CA ARG A 38 -20.55 9.98 0.94
C ARG A 38 -20.93 9.95 2.41
N CYS A 39 -21.53 8.84 2.87
CA CYS A 39 -21.82 8.64 4.29
C CYS A 39 -20.57 8.34 5.13
N LYS A 40 -19.60 7.60 4.57
CA LYS A 40 -18.48 7.06 5.35
C LYS A 40 -17.25 7.98 5.36
N TYR A 41 -17.00 8.70 4.27
CA TYR A 41 -15.81 9.51 4.04
C TYR A 41 -16.15 10.98 3.81
N THR A 42 -17.14 11.50 4.55
CA THR A 42 -17.69 12.84 4.36
C THR A 42 -16.61 13.92 4.47
N ASP A 43 -15.71 13.80 5.45
CA ASP A 43 -14.63 14.78 5.65
C ASP A 43 -13.65 14.81 4.47
N GLN A 44 -13.24 13.64 3.97
CA GLN A 44 -12.31 13.55 2.83
C GLN A 44 -12.97 14.04 1.54
N ILE A 45 -14.27 13.78 1.35
CA ILE A 45 -15.02 14.22 0.17
C ILE A 45 -15.28 15.73 0.23
N ARG A 46 -15.40 16.33 1.42
CA ARG A 46 -15.61 17.77 1.60
C ARG A 46 -14.47 18.59 0.97
N ASP A 47 -13.23 18.12 1.08
CA ASP A 47 -12.07 18.82 0.54
C ASP A 47 -12.09 18.90 -0.99
N VAL A 48 -12.75 17.95 -1.65
CA VAL A 48 -12.91 17.89 -3.12
C VAL A 48 -14.33 18.21 -3.57
N GLN A 49 -15.14 18.79 -2.69
CA GLN A 49 -16.57 18.97 -2.92
C GLN A 49 -16.86 19.72 -4.22
N ARG A 50 -16.00 20.68 -4.60
CA ARG A 50 -16.15 21.47 -5.83
C ARG A 50 -16.25 20.62 -7.11
N HIS A 51 -15.64 19.43 -7.12
CA HIS A 51 -15.65 18.50 -8.25
C HIS A 51 -16.71 17.43 -8.15
N THR A 52 -17.46 17.36 -7.06
CA THR A 52 -18.49 16.35 -6.89
C THR A 52 -19.71 16.64 -7.78
N LEU A 53 -20.37 15.58 -8.26
CA LEU A 53 -21.59 15.70 -9.06
C LEU A 53 -22.64 16.63 -8.43
N PRO A 54 -22.99 16.55 -7.12
CA PRO A 54 -23.96 17.45 -6.50
C PRO A 54 -23.63 18.93 -6.64
N ASN A 55 -22.36 19.30 -6.45
CA ASN A 55 -21.96 20.70 -6.59
C ASN A 55 -21.96 21.14 -8.06
N LYS A 56 -21.48 20.29 -8.97
CA LYS A 56 -21.48 20.61 -10.40
C LYS A 56 -22.91 20.80 -10.95
N VAL A 57 -23.87 19.98 -10.52
CA VAL A 57 -25.28 20.10 -10.96
C VAL A 57 -26.08 21.17 -10.23
N ASN A 58 -25.57 21.71 -9.13
CA ASN A 58 -26.18 22.84 -8.43
C ASN A 58 -25.71 24.20 -8.97
N SER A 59 -24.79 24.22 -9.95
CA SER A 59 -24.30 25.45 -10.56
C SER A 59 -25.36 26.13 -11.43
N GLU A 60 -25.41 27.47 -11.41
CA GLU A 60 -26.35 28.23 -12.25
C GLU A 60 -26.14 27.96 -13.75
N GLU A 61 -24.88 27.81 -14.16
CA GLU A 61 -24.50 27.52 -15.55
C GLU A 61 -25.15 26.22 -16.04
N PHE A 62 -25.13 25.17 -15.21
CA PHE A 62 -25.77 23.91 -15.53
C PHE A 62 -27.29 24.03 -15.54
N VAL A 63 -27.88 24.58 -14.48
CA VAL A 63 -29.35 24.65 -14.33
C VAL A 63 -30.02 25.43 -15.47
N LYS A 64 -29.37 26.50 -15.98
CA LYS A 64 -29.87 27.30 -17.12
C LYS A 64 -29.98 26.51 -18.44
N GLN A 65 -29.22 25.42 -18.59
CA GLN A 65 -29.24 24.58 -19.79
C GLN A 65 -30.33 23.49 -19.75
N LEU A 66 -31.01 23.31 -18.62
CA LEU A 66 -31.94 22.21 -18.40
C LEU A 66 -33.38 22.61 -18.67
N SER A 67 -34.17 21.65 -19.19
CA SER A 67 -35.63 21.80 -19.23
C SER A 67 -36.23 21.76 -17.82
N PRO A 68 -37.42 22.35 -17.59
CA PRO A 68 -38.06 22.39 -16.27
C PRO A 68 -38.24 21.02 -15.61
N ASN A 69 -38.52 19.98 -16.42
CA ASN A 69 -38.66 18.61 -15.93
C ASN A 69 -37.33 18.05 -15.40
N VAL A 70 -36.23 18.34 -16.08
CA VAL A 70 -34.89 17.87 -15.68
C VAL A 70 -34.38 18.67 -14.47
N GLN A 71 -34.68 19.97 -14.39
CA GLN A 71 -34.40 20.77 -13.18
C GLN A 71 -35.07 20.17 -11.93
N LYS A 72 -36.32 19.71 -12.06
CA LYS A 72 -37.01 19.01 -10.96
C LYS A 72 -36.28 17.73 -10.54
N GLN A 73 -35.83 16.92 -11.50
CA GLN A 73 -35.06 15.70 -11.23
C GLN A 73 -33.73 15.99 -10.52
N VAL A 74 -33.01 17.04 -10.93
CA VAL A 74 -31.77 17.48 -10.28
C VAL A 74 -32.04 17.91 -8.84
N LYS A 75 -33.09 18.69 -8.59
CA LYS A 75 -33.48 19.11 -7.24
C LYS A 75 -33.85 17.92 -6.35
N GLU A 76 -34.57 16.93 -6.89
CA GLU A 76 -34.86 15.68 -6.18
C GLU A 76 -33.59 14.91 -5.86
N TYR A 77 -32.65 14.80 -6.80
CA TYR A 77 -31.35 14.17 -6.58
C TYR A 77 -30.56 14.85 -5.46
N LEU A 78 -30.45 16.18 -5.45
CA LEU A 78 -29.76 16.93 -4.40
C LEU A 78 -30.37 16.66 -3.02
N ALA A 79 -31.71 16.65 -2.93
CA ALA A 79 -32.39 16.29 -1.70
C ALA A 79 -32.12 14.84 -1.24
N HIS A 80 -31.97 13.89 -2.18
CA HIS A 80 -31.55 12.53 -1.85
C HIS A 80 -30.09 12.49 -1.38
N CYS A 81 -29.20 13.28 -1.97
CA CYS A 81 -27.80 13.34 -1.57
C CYS A 81 -27.62 13.80 -0.12
N GLU A 82 -28.51 14.67 0.37
CA GLU A 82 -28.49 15.12 1.77
C GLU A 82 -29.16 14.11 2.70
N LYS A 83 -30.36 13.62 2.34
CA LYS A 83 -31.19 12.82 3.25
C LYS A 83 -30.86 11.33 3.24
N ASN A 84 -30.63 10.77 2.05
CA ASN A 84 -30.43 9.34 1.84
C ASN A 84 -29.45 9.10 0.67
N PRO A 85 -28.15 9.38 0.85
CA PRO A 85 -27.16 9.34 -0.23
C PRO A 85 -27.13 8.01 -0.99
N ARG A 86 -27.43 6.90 -0.31
CA ARG A 86 -27.46 5.54 -0.90
C ARG A 86 -28.57 5.33 -1.93
N LEU A 87 -29.63 6.14 -1.87
CA LEU A 87 -30.77 6.07 -2.80
C LEU A 87 -30.69 7.15 -3.88
N ALA A 88 -29.67 8.02 -3.86
CA ALA A 88 -29.52 9.07 -4.82
C ALA A 88 -29.27 8.48 -6.23
N PRO A 89 -30.04 8.88 -7.26
CA PRO A 89 -29.90 8.35 -8.63
C PRO A 89 -28.67 8.94 -9.36
N GLU A 90 -27.48 8.71 -8.80
CA GLU A 90 -26.17 9.22 -9.26
C GLU A 90 -25.97 9.03 -10.76
N ARG A 91 -26.24 7.82 -11.26
CA ARG A 91 -26.06 7.47 -12.67
C ARG A 91 -26.98 8.25 -13.60
N ALA A 92 -28.24 8.43 -13.23
CA ALA A 92 -29.20 9.13 -14.08
C ALA A 92 -28.80 10.61 -14.24
N ILE A 93 -28.45 11.25 -13.12
CA ILE A 93 -28.01 12.65 -13.13
C ILE A 93 -26.63 12.81 -13.76
N GLY A 94 -25.71 11.85 -13.55
CA GLY A 94 -24.40 11.83 -14.20
C GLY A 94 -24.52 11.78 -15.73
N LYS A 95 -25.50 11.06 -16.28
CA LYS A 95 -25.77 11.06 -17.73
C LYS A 95 -26.24 12.42 -18.24
N VAL A 96 -27.19 13.05 -17.54
CA VAL A 96 -27.64 14.41 -17.87
C VAL A 96 -26.46 15.38 -17.85
N PHE A 97 -25.63 15.30 -16.80
CA PHE A 97 -24.42 16.11 -16.69
C PHE A 97 -23.47 15.89 -17.87
N ASN A 98 -23.21 14.63 -18.24
CA ASN A 98 -22.34 14.29 -19.36
C ASN A 98 -22.85 14.87 -20.68
N SER A 99 -24.14 14.76 -20.96
CA SER A 99 -24.75 15.28 -22.19
C SER A 99 -24.72 16.81 -22.29
N CYS A 100 -24.78 17.53 -21.17
CA CYS A 100 -24.73 19.00 -21.18
C CYS A 100 -23.30 19.54 -21.15
N MET A 101 -22.43 18.95 -20.33
CA MET A 101 -21.14 19.54 -19.96
C MET A 101 -19.95 18.89 -20.65
N ALA A 102 -20.05 17.64 -21.13
CA ALA A 102 -18.96 16.90 -21.75
C ALA A 102 -17.65 16.98 -20.92
N PRO A 103 -17.60 16.39 -19.70
CA PRO A 103 -16.43 16.41 -18.84
C PRO A 103 -15.20 15.81 -19.54
N LYS A 104 -14.02 16.44 -19.40
CA LYS A 104 -12.77 15.89 -19.97
C LYS A 104 -12.07 14.92 -19.03
N ILE A 105 -12.30 15.04 -17.73
CA ILE A 105 -11.69 14.20 -16.69
C ILE A 105 -12.78 13.69 -15.76
N VAL A 106 -12.82 12.37 -15.58
CA VAL A 106 -13.79 11.69 -14.70
C VAL A 106 -13.02 10.85 -13.69
N PHE A 107 -13.14 11.20 -12.41
CA PHE A 107 -12.58 10.44 -11.30
C PHE A 107 -13.65 9.52 -10.71
N SER A 108 -13.32 8.23 -10.56
CA SER A 108 -14.27 7.23 -10.06
C SER A 108 -13.53 5.99 -9.55
N THR A 109 -14.17 5.24 -8.67
CA THR A 109 -13.75 3.86 -8.38
C THR A 109 -14.02 2.96 -9.59
N ALA A 110 -13.30 1.85 -9.73
CA ALA A 110 -13.49 0.90 -10.83
C ALA A 110 -14.90 0.30 -10.86
N ALA A 111 -15.46 -0.04 -9.69
CA ALA A 111 -16.83 -0.55 -9.57
C ALA A 111 -17.87 0.48 -10.00
N MET A 112 -17.66 1.76 -9.65
CA MET A 112 -18.54 2.83 -10.12
C MET A 112 -18.36 3.05 -11.63
N ALA A 113 -17.14 3.06 -12.14
CA ALA A 113 -16.87 3.21 -13.58
C ALA A 113 -17.56 2.10 -14.40
N ALA A 114 -17.46 0.85 -13.96
CA ALA A 114 -18.16 -0.28 -14.58
C ALA A 114 -19.68 -0.05 -14.66
N ASN A 115 -20.30 0.42 -13.57
CA ASN A 115 -21.73 0.74 -13.54
C ASN A 115 -22.14 1.87 -14.51
N LEU A 116 -21.25 2.83 -14.76
CA LEU A 116 -21.50 3.98 -15.64
C LEU A 116 -21.37 3.62 -17.13
N LEU A 117 -20.61 2.57 -17.45
CA LEU A 117 -20.38 2.04 -18.80
C LEU A 117 -21.46 1.07 -19.29
N HIS A 118 -22.51 0.85 -18.50
CA HIS A 118 -23.65 0.03 -18.91
C HIS A 118 -24.75 0.88 -19.57
N GLY A 119 -25.34 0.39 -20.68
CA GLY A 119 -26.53 0.95 -21.34
C GLY A 119 -26.26 2.06 -22.38
N GLU A 120 -27.32 2.63 -22.95
CA GLU A 120 -27.20 3.74 -23.92
C GLU A 120 -26.80 5.06 -23.22
N GLY A 121 -25.94 5.86 -23.86
CA GLY A 121 -25.43 7.13 -23.32
C GLY A 121 -24.38 6.97 -22.22
N ASN A 122 -23.32 6.20 -22.51
CA ASN A 122 -22.18 6.00 -21.60
C ASN A 122 -21.57 7.34 -21.19
N ILE A 123 -21.14 7.43 -19.92
CA ILE A 123 -20.55 8.67 -19.38
C ILE A 123 -19.12 8.91 -19.90
N THR A 124 -18.47 7.93 -20.53
CA THR A 124 -17.07 8.06 -20.94
C THR A 124 -16.81 7.46 -22.34
N ASP A 125 -16.54 8.33 -23.31
CA ASP A 125 -15.82 7.99 -24.55
C ASP A 125 -14.33 8.27 -24.33
N ALA A 126 -13.75 7.66 -23.29
CA ALA A 126 -12.39 7.99 -22.87
C ALA A 126 -11.35 7.44 -23.86
N ASP A 127 -10.48 8.32 -24.35
CA ASP A 127 -9.29 7.95 -25.12
C ASP A 127 -8.19 7.35 -24.24
N VAL A 128 -8.18 7.71 -22.94
CA VAL A 128 -7.15 7.31 -21.97
C VAL A 128 -7.80 6.85 -20.67
N LEU A 129 -7.35 5.71 -20.15
CA LEU A 129 -7.74 5.18 -18.85
C LEU A 129 -6.50 5.14 -17.95
N LEU A 130 -6.53 5.89 -16.85
CA LEU A 130 -5.54 5.80 -15.78
C LEU A 130 -6.13 4.97 -14.64
N PHE A 131 -5.44 3.92 -14.23
CA PHE A 131 -5.86 3.05 -13.15
C PHE A 131 -4.80 3.02 -12.05
N ASP A 132 -5.08 3.76 -10.98
CA ASP A 132 -4.21 3.83 -9.81
C ASP A 132 -4.53 2.76 -8.75
N GLU A 133 -3.52 2.41 -7.95
CA GLU A 133 -3.56 1.31 -6.97
C GLU A 133 -4.07 -0.01 -7.61
N SER A 134 -3.71 -0.23 -8.87
CA SER A 134 -4.23 -1.32 -9.70
C SER A 134 -3.82 -2.72 -9.22
N THR A 135 -2.85 -2.82 -8.30
CA THR A 135 -2.54 -4.08 -7.61
C THR A 135 -3.70 -4.64 -6.80
N GLN A 136 -4.59 -3.77 -6.30
CA GLN A 136 -5.78 -4.16 -5.57
C GLN A 136 -6.97 -4.48 -6.49
N ALA A 137 -6.82 -4.27 -7.80
CA ALA A 137 -7.86 -4.57 -8.77
C ALA A 137 -7.63 -5.94 -9.42
N GLN A 138 -8.72 -6.67 -9.60
CA GLN A 138 -8.73 -7.93 -10.34
C GLN A 138 -8.61 -7.66 -11.84
N TRP A 139 -7.86 -8.50 -12.55
CA TRP A 139 -7.69 -8.42 -14.00
C TRP A 139 -9.03 -8.36 -14.76
N ALA A 140 -10.02 -9.15 -14.33
CA ALA A 140 -11.36 -9.15 -14.91
C ALA A 140 -12.04 -7.77 -14.89
N VAL A 141 -11.73 -6.93 -13.89
CA VAL A 141 -12.27 -5.55 -13.81
C VAL A 141 -11.71 -4.70 -14.94
N VAL A 142 -10.41 -4.77 -15.22
CA VAL A 142 -9.79 -4.02 -16.32
C VAL A 142 -10.31 -4.49 -17.66
N VAL A 143 -10.35 -5.81 -17.88
CA VAL A 143 -10.89 -6.40 -19.11
C VAL A 143 -12.33 -5.94 -19.34
N HIS A 144 -13.15 -5.91 -18.29
CA HIS A 144 -14.53 -5.43 -18.37
C HIS A 144 -14.64 -3.95 -18.79
N LEU A 145 -13.79 -3.08 -18.21
CA LEU A 145 -13.75 -1.65 -18.52
C LEU A 145 -13.28 -1.42 -19.96
N VAL A 146 -12.13 -1.99 -20.33
CA VAL A 146 -11.53 -1.84 -21.66
C VAL A 146 -12.46 -2.33 -22.76
N ALA A 147 -13.11 -3.48 -22.57
CA ALA A 147 -14.07 -4.02 -23.54
C ALA A 147 -15.30 -3.12 -23.79
N ARG A 148 -15.56 -2.14 -22.91
CA ARG A 148 -16.66 -1.18 -23.00
C ARG A 148 -16.21 0.22 -23.40
N MET A 149 -14.92 0.42 -23.65
CA MET A 149 -14.36 1.69 -24.10
C MET A 149 -13.78 1.50 -25.52
N PRO A 150 -14.62 1.45 -26.57
CA PRO A 150 -14.17 1.19 -27.93
C PRO A 150 -13.23 2.26 -28.50
N GLN A 151 -13.20 3.45 -27.90
CA GLN A 151 -12.32 4.56 -28.29
C GLN A 151 -11.00 4.59 -27.51
N LEU A 152 -10.79 3.68 -26.56
CA LEU A 152 -9.61 3.67 -25.70
C LEU A 152 -8.34 3.46 -26.53
N LYS A 153 -7.43 4.44 -26.47
CA LYS A 153 -6.14 4.43 -27.16
C LYS A 153 -4.98 4.10 -26.23
N ALA A 154 -5.11 4.42 -24.94
CA ALA A 154 -4.05 4.20 -23.95
C ALA A 154 -4.60 3.74 -22.60
N LEU A 155 -3.92 2.76 -22.00
CA LEU A 155 -4.15 2.28 -20.65
C LEU A 155 -2.87 2.51 -19.84
N LEU A 156 -2.96 3.31 -18.77
CA LEU A 156 -1.87 3.53 -17.83
C LEU A 156 -2.23 2.88 -16.50
N LEU A 157 -1.35 2.02 -16.02
CA LEU A 157 -1.51 1.27 -14.78
C LEU A 157 -0.46 1.73 -13.79
N THR A 158 -0.88 2.10 -12.59
CA THR A 158 0.02 2.42 -11.47
C THR A 158 -0.32 1.53 -10.29
N GLY A 159 0.70 1.17 -9.51
CA GLY A 159 0.58 0.27 -8.38
C GLY A 159 1.95 -0.28 -7.98
N ASP A 160 1.99 -0.96 -6.83
CA ASP A 160 3.21 -1.54 -6.28
C ASP A 160 2.96 -2.99 -5.89
N ARG A 161 3.55 -3.93 -6.64
CA ARG A 161 3.34 -5.38 -6.46
C ARG A 161 3.81 -5.90 -5.08
N HIS A 162 4.61 -5.12 -4.37
CA HIS A 162 5.08 -5.43 -3.02
C HIS A 162 4.20 -4.82 -1.92
N GLN A 163 3.15 -4.05 -2.28
CA GLN A 163 2.08 -3.58 -1.38
C GLN A 163 0.81 -4.41 -1.59
N LEU A 164 -0.32 -4.05 -0.97
CA LEU A 164 -1.52 -4.89 -0.96
C LEU A 164 -1.99 -5.23 -2.39
N GLY A 165 -2.20 -6.52 -2.60
CA GLY A 165 -2.84 -7.08 -3.78
C GLY A 165 -4.35 -7.28 -3.62
N VAL A 166 -4.91 -8.06 -4.53
CA VAL A 166 -6.30 -8.53 -4.46
C VAL A 166 -6.46 -9.46 -3.27
N HIS A 167 -7.48 -9.22 -2.44
CA HIS A 167 -7.81 -10.11 -1.34
C HIS A 167 -8.51 -11.38 -1.84
N LEU A 168 -7.77 -12.50 -1.89
CA LEU A 168 -8.27 -13.82 -2.32
C LEU A 168 -8.19 -14.86 -1.20
N GLN A 169 -7.89 -14.47 0.04
CA GLN A 169 -7.61 -15.40 1.15
C GLN A 169 -8.79 -16.34 1.49
N GLU A 170 -10.02 -15.92 1.22
CA GLU A 170 -11.23 -16.75 1.42
C GLU A 170 -11.44 -17.78 0.30
N LEU A 171 -10.68 -17.69 -0.80
CA LEU A 171 -10.79 -18.58 -1.95
C LEU A 171 -9.67 -19.62 -1.93
N PRO A 172 -9.96 -20.88 -2.32
CA PRO A 172 -8.93 -21.88 -2.55
C PRO A 172 -7.87 -21.42 -3.57
N ASP A 173 -6.60 -21.77 -3.34
CA ASP A 173 -5.44 -21.36 -4.16
C ASP A 173 -5.61 -21.63 -5.67
N ILE A 174 -6.36 -22.67 -6.04
CA ILE A 174 -6.66 -22.97 -7.45
C ILE A 174 -7.36 -21.81 -8.18
N PHE A 175 -8.11 -20.96 -7.46
CA PHE A 175 -8.78 -19.79 -8.03
C PHE A 175 -7.89 -18.55 -8.08
N HIS A 176 -6.70 -18.59 -7.49
CA HIS A 176 -5.80 -17.43 -7.45
C HIS A 176 -5.09 -17.19 -8.78
N SER A 177 -5.19 -18.10 -9.75
CA SER A 177 -4.62 -17.95 -11.09
C SER A 177 -5.50 -18.56 -12.18
N GLY A 178 -5.48 -17.98 -13.38
CA GLY A 178 -6.20 -18.44 -14.56
C GLY A 178 -7.68 -18.04 -14.65
N TYR A 179 -8.23 -17.39 -13.62
CA TYR A 179 -9.65 -17.00 -13.56
C TYR A 179 -9.88 -15.48 -13.70
N GLY A 180 -8.83 -14.68 -13.93
CA GLY A 180 -8.92 -13.23 -14.02
C GLY A 180 -9.12 -12.54 -12.66
N LEU A 181 -8.84 -13.25 -11.57
CA LEU A 181 -8.89 -12.73 -10.19
C LEU A 181 -7.53 -12.17 -9.75
N GLU A 182 -6.49 -12.38 -10.54
CA GLU A 182 -5.14 -11.91 -10.31
C GLU A 182 -5.07 -10.38 -10.31
N SER A 183 -4.05 -9.85 -9.63
CA SER A 183 -3.68 -8.44 -9.69
C SER A 183 -3.44 -8.00 -11.13
N VAL A 184 -3.97 -6.83 -11.48
CA VAL A 184 -3.78 -6.21 -12.80
C VAL A 184 -2.31 -5.98 -13.12
N ILE A 185 -1.52 -5.50 -12.15
CA ILE A 185 -0.08 -5.26 -12.36
C ILE A 185 0.65 -6.56 -12.67
N LEU A 186 0.37 -7.63 -11.92
CA LEU A 186 1.05 -8.91 -12.14
C LEU A 186 0.72 -9.49 -13.53
N GLN A 187 -0.53 -9.37 -13.98
CA GLN A 187 -0.92 -9.79 -15.33
C GLN A 187 -0.32 -8.90 -16.42
N ALA A 188 -0.25 -7.60 -16.19
CA ALA A 188 0.36 -6.65 -17.13
C ALA A 188 1.86 -6.93 -17.29
N GLU A 189 2.58 -7.17 -16.19
CA GLU A 189 4.01 -7.52 -16.19
C GLU A 189 4.30 -8.86 -16.89
N ALA A 190 3.40 -9.84 -16.74
CA ALA A 190 3.51 -11.13 -17.43
C ALA A 190 3.17 -11.06 -18.93
N SER A 191 2.54 -9.97 -19.38
CA SER A 191 2.07 -9.82 -20.76
C SER A 191 3.17 -9.32 -21.70
N VAL A 192 3.21 -9.88 -22.91
CA VAL A 192 4.14 -9.45 -23.96
C VAL A 192 3.77 -8.06 -24.46
N GLY A 193 4.76 -7.18 -24.57
CA GLY A 193 4.58 -5.83 -25.11
C GLY A 193 4.18 -4.77 -24.07
N THR A 194 4.11 -5.13 -22.78
CA THR A 194 3.94 -4.16 -21.71
C THR A 194 5.27 -3.49 -21.37
N ASN A 195 5.32 -2.17 -21.52
CA ASN A 195 6.41 -1.37 -20.95
C ASN A 195 6.05 -1.01 -19.51
N TYR A 196 6.95 -1.26 -18.57
CA TYR A 196 6.82 -0.77 -17.20
C TYR A 196 8.05 0.02 -16.79
N THR A 197 7.90 0.89 -15.80
CA THR A 197 8.98 1.72 -15.27
C THR A 197 8.85 1.76 -13.76
N PHE A 198 9.92 1.37 -13.07
CA PHE A 198 10.00 1.45 -11.63
C PHE A 198 10.43 2.86 -11.19
N LEU A 199 9.61 3.53 -10.38
CA LEU A 199 9.92 4.86 -9.84
C LEU A 199 10.83 4.71 -8.61
N THR A 200 12.10 5.09 -8.74
CA THR A 200 13.11 4.82 -7.72
C THR A 200 13.17 5.85 -6.60
N LYS A 201 12.80 7.12 -6.85
CA LYS A 201 12.98 8.20 -5.85
C LYS A 201 11.85 8.24 -4.83
N MET A 202 12.19 8.03 -3.55
CA MET A 202 11.25 8.15 -2.42
C MET A 202 11.34 9.53 -1.76
N TYR A 203 10.26 10.32 -1.88
CA TYR A 203 10.17 11.67 -1.32
C TYR A 203 9.50 11.72 0.07
N ARG A 204 8.87 10.61 0.50
CA ARG A 204 8.09 10.55 1.73
C ARG A 204 8.96 10.57 2.97
N SER A 205 9.84 9.58 3.12
CA SER A 205 10.39 9.20 4.41
C SER A 205 11.79 9.75 4.68
N HIS A 206 12.18 9.78 5.96
CA HIS A 206 13.57 9.98 6.38
C HIS A 206 14.53 9.02 5.62
N PRO A 207 15.75 9.45 5.22
CA PRO A 207 16.67 8.62 4.43
C PRO A 207 16.92 7.23 4.99
N PHE A 208 17.04 7.12 6.31
CA PHE A 208 17.23 5.82 6.95
C PHE A 208 15.99 4.91 6.82
N LEU A 209 14.77 5.44 6.98
CA LEU A 209 13.54 4.68 6.76
C LEU A 209 13.44 4.21 5.31
N ALA A 210 13.72 5.09 4.34
CA ALA A 210 13.71 4.73 2.92
C ALA A 210 14.66 3.57 2.61
N LYS A 211 15.88 3.58 3.18
CA LYS A 211 16.85 2.48 3.07
C LYS A 211 16.35 1.19 3.69
N LEU A 212 15.77 1.26 4.90
CA LEU A 212 15.20 0.08 5.57
C LEU A 212 14.08 -0.55 4.73
N ILE A 213 13.18 0.27 4.18
CA ILE A 213 12.07 -0.18 3.33
C ILE A 213 12.60 -0.78 2.02
N SER A 214 13.58 -0.11 1.37
CA SER A 214 14.27 -0.59 0.16
C SER A 214 14.83 -2.00 0.37
N TYR A 215 15.66 -2.16 1.40
CA TYR A 215 16.29 -3.44 1.75
C TYR A 215 15.25 -4.51 2.11
N ALA A 216 14.25 -4.13 2.90
CA ALA A 216 13.25 -5.07 3.39
C ALA A 216 12.30 -5.56 2.29
N SER A 217 11.96 -4.75 1.29
CA SER A 217 10.83 -5.06 0.39
C SER A 217 11.19 -5.09 -1.10
N TYR A 218 12.27 -4.43 -1.53
CA TYR A 218 12.54 -4.21 -2.96
C TYR A 218 13.88 -4.81 -3.43
N GLU A 219 14.94 -4.78 -2.61
CA GLU A 219 16.29 -5.15 -3.06
C GLU A 219 16.45 -6.62 -3.46
N LEU A 220 15.67 -7.54 -2.85
CA LEU A 220 15.62 -8.94 -3.27
C LEU A 220 15.05 -9.14 -4.68
N HIS A 221 14.36 -8.13 -5.21
CA HIS A 221 13.77 -8.12 -6.54
C HIS A 221 14.60 -7.28 -7.53
N ASN A 222 15.84 -6.94 -7.17
CA ASN A 222 16.71 -6.02 -7.93
C ASN A 222 16.10 -4.62 -8.13
N GLU A 223 15.24 -4.20 -7.20
CA GLU A 223 14.63 -2.88 -7.18
C GLU A 223 15.17 -2.09 -6.00
N GLN A 224 15.36 -0.77 -6.17
CA GLN A 224 15.96 0.04 -5.12
C GLN A 224 15.23 1.38 -4.98
N LEU A 225 14.87 1.70 -3.74
CA LEU A 225 14.35 3.01 -3.39
C LEU A 225 15.48 3.94 -2.97
N ILE A 226 15.58 5.08 -3.64
CA ILE A 226 16.58 6.10 -3.41
C ILE A 226 15.93 7.23 -2.61
N PRO A 227 16.43 7.57 -1.41
CA PRO A 227 15.89 8.69 -0.65
C PRO A 227 16.11 10.00 -1.40
N ALA A 228 15.04 10.79 -1.54
CA ALA A 228 15.04 12.07 -2.25
C ALA A 228 14.92 13.28 -1.32
N ARG A 229 14.92 13.06 -0.01
CA ARG A 229 14.91 14.10 1.04
C ARG A 229 16.12 13.92 1.95
N SER A 230 16.56 14.99 2.60
CA SER A 230 17.64 14.94 3.57
C SER A 230 17.17 14.45 4.94
N ALA A 231 18.11 14.11 5.83
CA ALA A 231 17.78 13.74 7.21
C ALA A 231 17.20 14.94 7.96
N GLU A 232 17.73 16.14 7.70
CA GLU A 232 17.32 17.41 8.27
C GLU A 232 15.89 17.77 7.87
N GLU A 233 15.52 17.64 6.59
CA GLU A 233 14.13 17.81 6.12
C GLU A 233 13.16 16.83 6.79
N ARG A 234 13.67 15.69 7.28
CA ARG A 234 12.89 14.64 7.93
C ARG A 234 13.16 14.49 9.42
N SER A 235 13.68 15.53 10.07
CA SER A 235 14.11 15.51 11.47
C SER A 235 13.04 15.91 12.51
N LEU A 236 11.76 16.05 12.13
CA LEU A 236 10.68 16.51 13.04
C LEU A 236 10.68 15.82 14.41
N ILE A 237 11.00 14.52 14.47
CA ILE A 237 11.11 13.79 15.74
C ILE A 237 12.56 13.75 16.23
N THR A 238 13.49 13.27 15.42
CA THR A 238 14.90 13.07 15.82
C THR A 238 15.62 14.36 16.24
N GLY A 239 15.25 15.49 15.63
CA GLY A 239 15.81 16.83 15.92
C GLY A 239 15.02 17.65 16.95
N SER A 240 13.96 17.10 17.55
CA SER A 240 13.08 17.85 18.48
C SER A 240 13.45 17.76 19.96
N GLY A 241 14.46 16.95 20.31
CA GLY A 241 14.76 16.59 21.69
C GLY A 241 13.82 15.53 22.29
N PHE A 242 12.81 15.05 21.55
CA PHE A 242 12.07 13.86 21.95
C PHE A 242 13.05 12.67 22.04
N LEU A 243 13.04 11.98 23.19
CA LEU A 243 14.01 10.94 23.49
C LEU A 243 13.70 9.66 22.72
N MET A 244 14.26 9.53 21.51
CA MET A 244 14.22 8.26 20.76
C MET A 244 15.12 7.20 21.43
N PRO A 245 14.92 5.89 21.20
CA PRO A 245 15.83 4.86 21.72
C PRO A 245 17.29 5.11 21.33
N VAL A 246 17.49 5.67 20.13
CA VAL A 246 18.74 6.29 19.69
C VAL A 246 18.36 7.63 19.02
N GLN A 247 18.88 8.74 19.54
CA GLN A 247 18.38 10.09 19.24
C GLN A 247 18.30 10.44 17.74
N GLU A 248 19.31 10.05 16.96
CA GLU A 248 19.38 10.32 15.51
C GLU A 248 18.68 9.26 14.64
N CYS A 249 18.05 8.27 15.26
CA CYS A 249 17.39 7.19 14.54
C CYS A 249 15.87 7.41 14.53
N PRO A 250 15.21 7.46 13.35
CA PRO A 250 13.77 7.64 13.23
C PRO A 250 12.95 6.37 13.54
N VAL A 251 13.56 5.36 14.17
CA VAL A 251 12.94 4.05 14.42
C VAL A 251 12.96 3.74 15.91
N GLY A 252 11.77 3.56 16.50
CA GLY A 252 11.61 2.99 17.82
C GLY A 252 11.12 1.54 17.77
N LEU A 253 11.94 0.59 18.22
CA LEU A 253 11.57 -0.82 18.31
C LEU A 253 11.20 -1.17 19.76
N ILE A 254 9.91 -1.33 20.05
CA ILE A 254 9.39 -1.52 21.40
C ILE A 254 8.84 -2.94 21.51
N ASN A 255 9.63 -3.81 22.16
CA ASN A 255 9.22 -5.19 22.41
C ASN A 255 8.26 -5.25 23.59
N ALA A 256 6.98 -5.45 23.30
CA ALA A 256 5.90 -5.51 24.28
C ALA A 256 4.87 -6.56 23.84
N PHE A 257 4.62 -7.55 24.68
CA PHE A 257 3.67 -8.61 24.38
C PHE A 257 3.03 -9.15 25.65
N SER A 258 1.81 -9.65 25.53
CA SER A 258 1.10 -10.39 26.57
C SER A 258 0.22 -11.48 25.93
N SER A 259 -0.66 -12.12 26.72
CA SER A 259 -1.71 -12.98 26.19
C SER A 259 -2.70 -12.17 25.36
N PHE A 260 -3.05 -12.63 24.16
CA PHE A 260 -4.11 -11.98 23.38
C PHE A 260 -5.51 -12.39 23.85
N ARG A 261 -6.50 -11.55 23.56
CA ARG A 261 -7.91 -11.91 23.54
C ARG A 261 -8.43 -12.03 22.11
N VAL A 262 -9.46 -12.85 21.94
CA VAL A 262 -10.19 -13.03 20.68
C VAL A 262 -11.55 -12.36 20.80
N ASP A 263 -11.95 -11.58 19.79
CA ASP A 263 -13.32 -11.10 19.67
C ASP A 263 -14.24 -12.27 19.29
N PRO A 264 -15.24 -12.64 20.10
CA PRO A 264 -16.13 -13.75 19.82
C PRO A 264 -16.98 -13.57 18.55
N LYS A 265 -17.07 -12.36 17.99
CA LYS A 265 -17.86 -12.08 16.77
C LYS A 265 -17.05 -12.13 15.48
N SER A 266 -15.79 -11.69 15.53
CA SER A 266 -14.96 -11.55 14.32
C SER A 266 -13.74 -12.47 14.31
N ASP A 267 -13.50 -13.25 15.37
CA ASP A 267 -12.27 -14.03 15.60
C ASP A 267 -10.98 -13.18 15.55
N SER A 268 -11.10 -11.83 15.56
CA SER A 268 -9.99 -10.89 15.51
C SER A 268 -9.34 -10.74 16.89
N LEU A 269 -8.06 -10.35 16.91
CA LEU A 269 -7.23 -10.39 18.12
C LEU A 269 -6.98 -8.99 18.70
N THR A 270 -6.73 -8.94 20.01
CA THR A 270 -6.20 -7.76 20.71
C THR A 270 -5.21 -8.16 21.80
N ASP A 271 -4.19 -7.33 22.04
CA ASP A 271 -3.25 -7.41 23.16
C ASP A 271 -3.35 -6.12 23.98
N ASP A 272 -3.84 -6.25 25.21
CA ASP A 272 -4.03 -5.11 26.11
C ASP A 272 -2.72 -4.41 26.45
N HIS A 273 -1.65 -5.18 26.65
CA HIS A 273 -0.35 -4.60 27.00
C HIS A 273 0.17 -3.73 25.86
N GLN A 274 0.04 -4.19 24.62
CA GLN A 274 0.38 -3.36 23.45
C GLN A 274 -0.52 -2.12 23.33
N THR A 275 -1.81 -2.24 23.66
CA THR A 275 -2.76 -1.11 23.72
C THR A 275 -2.33 -0.07 24.76
N GLU A 276 -1.90 -0.51 25.95
CA GLU A 276 -1.35 0.35 27.01
C GLU A 276 -0.11 1.08 26.53
N VAL A 277 0.88 0.36 26.00
CA VAL A 277 2.15 0.93 25.52
C VAL A 277 1.92 1.93 24.39
N ALA A 278 1.07 1.61 23.41
CA ALA A 278 0.72 2.53 22.33
C ALA A 278 0.06 3.81 22.86
N SER A 279 -0.85 3.68 23.82
CA SER A 279 -1.50 4.84 24.45
C SER A 279 -0.52 5.72 25.23
N PHE A 280 0.43 5.14 25.97
CA PHE A 280 1.43 5.91 26.69
C PHE A 280 2.43 6.57 25.75
N LEU A 281 2.78 5.92 24.63
CA LEU A 281 3.64 6.53 23.62
C LEU A 281 2.97 7.73 22.95
N VAL A 282 1.67 7.60 22.60
CA VAL A 282 0.88 8.73 22.10
C VAL A 282 0.84 9.85 23.14
N GLN A 283 0.59 9.53 24.41
CA GLN A 283 0.61 10.53 25.48
C GLN A 283 1.96 11.25 25.56
N ALA A 284 3.08 10.52 25.52
CA ALA A 284 4.42 11.11 25.60
C ALA A 284 4.71 12.04 24.41
N LEU A 285 4.29 11.67 23.20
CA LEU A 285 4.40 12.52 22.02
C LEU A 285 3.56 13.79 22.16
N LEU A 286 2.33 13.69 22.65
CA LEU A 286 1.46 14.87 22.84
C LEU A 286 1.92 15.78 23.99
N GLU A 287 2.49 15.22 25.07
CA GLU A 287 3.09 16.01 26.14
C GLU A 287 4.33 16.79 25.67
N HIS A 288 5.12 16.21 24.75
CA HIS A 288 6.31 16.86 24.19
C HIS A 288 5.97 17.91 23.12
N PHE A 289 5.05 17.61 22.20
CA PHE A 289 4.76 18.45 21.03
C PHE A 289 3.46 19.30 21.14
N GLY A 290 2.64 19.05 22.17
CA GLY A 290 1.32 19.66 22.34
C GLY A 290 0.19 18.89 21.65
N ASN A 291 -1.06 19.19 22.04
CA ASN A 291 -2.25 18.45 21.59
C ASN A 291 -2.54 18.57 20.09
N ASP A 292 -2.15 19.69 19.45
CA ASP A 292 -2.35 19.90 18.01
C ASP A 292 -1.51 18.93 17.15
N PHE A 293 -0.50 18.30 17.77
CA PHE A 293 0.31 17.26 17.16
C PHE A 293 -0.46 15.94 16.93
N SER A 294 -1.65 15.79 17.50
CA SER A 294 -2.50 14.60 17.33
C SER A 294 -2.80 14.26 15.85
N SER A 295 -2.98 15.28 15.00
CA SER A 295 -3.19 15.11 13.56
C SER A 295 -1.98 14.57 12.79
N ARG A 296 -0.78 14.64 13.40
CA ARG A 296 0.51 14.20 12.88
C ARG A 296 0.91 12.80 13.36
N ILE A 297 0.03 12.12 14.09
CA ILE A 297 0.22 10.75 14.57
C ILE A 297 -0.91 9.87 14.02
N ILE A 298 -0.54 8.70 13.50
CA ILE A 298 -1.48 7.62 13.20
C ILE A 298 -1.01 6.33 13.83
N VAL A 299 -1.92 5.63 14.51
CA VAL A 299 -1.69 4.27 14.99
C VAL A 299 -2.20 3.27 13.97
N LEU A 300 -1.31 2.45 13.43
CA LEU A 300 -1.64 1.38 12.49
C LEU A 300 -1.65 0.05 13.21
N CYS A 301 -2.79 -0.63 13.17
CA CYS A 301 -2.91 -1.96 13.73
C CYS A 301 -2.99 -2.97 12.61
N MET A 302 -2.39 -4.13 12.85
CA MET A 302 -2.53 -5.25 11.93
C MET A 302 -3.95 -5.86 12.08
N CYS A 303 -4.49 -5.96 13.29
CA CYS A 303 -5.82 -6.55 13.55
C CYS A 303 -6.93 -5.52 13.78
N THR A 304 -8.15 -5.82 13.30
CA THR A 304 -9.34 -4.96 13.43
C THR A 304 -9.82 -4.76 14.87
N TYR A 305 -9.74 -5.81 15.71
CA TYR A 305 -10.16 -5.70 17.12
C TYR A 305 -9.16 -4.85 17.92
N GLN A 306 -7.87 -5.03 17.68
CA GLN A 306 -6.83 -4.13 18.19
C GLN A 306 -7.06 -2.67 17.79
N THR A 307 -7.42 -2.40 16.52
CA THR A 307 -7.78 -1.04 16.07
C THR A 307 -8.89 -0.45 16.92
N SER A 308 -9.94 -1.22 17.18
CA SER A 308 -11.12 -0.75 17.91
C SER A 308 -10.79 -0.42 19.38
N GLU A 309 -9.96 -1.24 20.03
CA GLU A 309 -9.54 -1.01 21.41
C GLU A 309 -8.63 0.21 21.55
N ILE A 310 -7.65 0.37 20.65
CA ILE A 310 -6.80 1.56 20.64
C ILE A 310 -7.62 2.80 20.31
N GLU A 311 -8.51 2.75 19.31
CA GLU A 311 -9.38 3.87 18.97
C GLU A 311 -10.24 4.29 20.16
N ARG A 312 -10.87 3.33 20.85
CA ARG A 312 -11.63 3.56 22.09
C ARG A 312 -10.79 4.27 23.15
N LYS A 313 -9.55 3.85 23.31
CA LYS A 313 -8.65 4.42 24.31
C LYS A 313 -8.17 5.81 23.95
N LEU A 314 -7.89 6.08 22.67
CA LEU A 314 -7.36 7.34 22.17
C LEU A 314 -8.43 8.38 21.80
N ARG A 315 -9.73 8.10 21.98
CA ARG A 315 -10.84 9.01 21.59
C ARG A 315 -10.68 10.43 22.11
N HIS A 316 -10.12 10.59 23.30
CA HIS A 316 -9.93 11.90 23.95
C HIS A 316 -8.70 12.67 23.44
N CYS A 317 -7.78 12.01 22.74
CA CYS A 317 -6.52 12.58 22.27
C CYS A 317 -6.57 13.10 20.83
N GLY A 318 -7.65 12.84 20.09
CA GLY A 318 -7.75 13.21 18.66
C GLY A 318 -6.88 12.38 17.70
N VAL A 319 -6.10 11.42 18.22
CA VAL A 319 -5.28 10.50 17.42
C VAL A 319 -6.14 9.36 16.89
N ARG A 320 -6.02 9.08 15.59
CA ARG A 320 -6.78 8.00 14.93
C ARG A 320 -5.99 6.70 14.96
N ALA A 321 -6.72 5.60 15.15
CA ALA A 321 -6.22 4.24 14.94
C ALA A 321 -6.94 3.62 13.74
N LEU A 322 -6.18 3.00 12.83
CA LEU A 322 -6.68 2.41 11.59
C LEU A 322 -6.03 1.04 11.37
N THR A 323 -6.65 0.19 10.56
CA THR A 323 -5.96 -0.99 10.05
C THR A 323 -4.99 -0.60 8.94
N VAL A 324 -3.97 -1.42 8.68
CA VAL A 324 -3.05 -1.24 7.55
C VAL A 324 -3.81 -1.13 6.23
N ASP A 325 -4.75 -2.05 5.98
CA ASP A 325 -5.60 -2.07 4.79
C ASP A 325 -6.41 -0.77 4.61
N ALA A 326 -6.85 -0.15 5.71
CA ALA A 326 -7.60 1.09 5.67
C ALA A 326 -6.73 2.34 5.41
N TYR A 327 -5.41 2.24 5.59
CA TYR A 327 -4.46 3.35 5.53
C TYR A 327 -3.51 3.29 4.33
N GLN A 328 -3.76 2.41 3.35
CA GLN A 328 -3.03 2.44 2.09
C GLN A 328 -3.22 3.78 1.36
N ALA A 329 -2.21 4.16 0.57
CA ALA A 329 -2.10 5.42 -0.16
C ALA A 329 -2.05 6.70 0.69
N GLN A 330 -2.14 6.60 2.02
CA GLN A 330 -2.00 7.72 2.96
C GLN A 330 -0.59 7.76 3.57
N GLU A 331 -0.27 8.87 4.22
CA GLU A 331 1.00 9.06 4.93
C GLU A 331 0.79 9.96 6.15
N CYS A 332 1.66 9.81 7.16
CA CYS A 332 1.66 10.63 8.36
C CYS A 332 3.09 10.98 8.79
N ASP A 333 3.23 12.01 9.61
CA ASP A 333 4.54 12.39 10.15
C ASP A 333 5.10 11.29 11.06
N VAL A 334 4.27 10.78 11.97
CA VAL A 334 4.60 9.70 12.88
C VAL A 334 3.63 8.55 12.71
N ILE A 335 4.17 7.34 12.52
CA ILE A 335 3.40 6.10 12.49
C ILE A 335 3.77 5.25 13.69
N ILE A 336 2.77 4.79 14.43
CA ILE A 336 2.92 3.81 15.50
C ILE A 336 2.26 2.52 15.02
N ILE A 337 3.06 1.49 14.76
CA ILE A 337 2.58 0.18 14.30
C ILE A 337 2.39 -0.73 15.52
N VAL A 338 1.20 -1.32 15.65
CA VAL A 338 0.86 -2.28 16.69
C VAL A 338 0.54 -3.64 16.07
N THR A 339 1.36 -4.64 16.38
CA THR A 339 1.35 -5.93 15.68
C THR A 339 0.36 -6.93 16.25
N THR A 340 -0.06 -6.72 17.50
CA THR A 340 -1.08 -7.48 18.25
C THR A 340 -0.68 -8.87 18.68
N ARG A 341 -0.28 -9.77 17.79
CA ARG A 341 -0.11 -11.19 18.16
C ARG A 341 1.29 -11.51 18.70
N SER A 342 1.38 -12.62 19.45
CA SER A 342 2.61 -13.12 20.08
C SER A 342 2.63 -14.65 20.02
N LYS A 343 3.80 -15.29 19.84
CA LYS A 343 3.95 -16.76 19.87
C LYS A 343 3.64 -17.35 21.25
N TYR A 344 3.65 -16.53 22.30
CA TYR A 344 3.36 -16.94 23.68
C TYR A 344 1.97 -17.57 23.87
N SER A 345 1.07 -17.41 22.90
CA SER A 345 -0.36 -17.74 23.02
C SER A 345 -0.87 -18.70 21.92
N GLU A 346 -0.04 -19.02 20.91
CA GLU A 346 -0.38 -20.03 19.89
C GLU A 346 -0.24 -21.47 20.42
N MET A 347 0.56 -21.68 21.46
CA MET A 347 0.81 -23.00 22.05
C MET A 347 -0.41 -23.62 22.78
N GLY A 348 -1.51 -22.87 22.94
CA GLY A 348 -2.71 -23.31 23.66
C GLY A 348 -4.01 -23.33 22.84
N SER A 349 -4.04 -22.80 21.60
CA SER A 349 -5.29 -22.62 20.84
C SER A 349 -5.55 -23.73 19.81
N GLY A 350 -4.57 -24.58 19.50
CA GLY A 350 -4.70 -25.64 18.50
C GLY A 350 -5.00 -25.16 17.07
N ARG A 351 -5.01 -23.84 16.83
CA ARG A 351 -5.30 -23.21 15.53
C ARG A 351 -3.98 -22.86 14.85
N THR A 352 -3.53 -23.70 13.93
CA THR A 352 -2.33 -23.50 13.09
C THR A 352 -2.58 -22.55 11.90
N ASP A 353 -3.84 -22.33 11.54
CA ASP A 353 -4.19 -21.82 10.21
C ASP A 353 -4.08 -20.29 10.09
N ASN A 354 -3.76 -19.61 11.18
CA ASN A 354 -3.66 -18.15 11.23
C ASN A 354 -2.20 -17.64 11.22
N MET A 355 -1.20 -18.51 11.09
CA MET A 355 0.23 -18.15 10.97
C MET A 355 0.51 -17.17 9.81
N HIS A 356 -0.32 -17.24 8.76
CA HIS A 356 -0.21 -16.44 7.53
C HIS A 356 -0.38 -14.93 7.70
N PHE A 357 -0.88 -14.47 8.86
CA PHE A 357 -1.12 -13.05 9.07
C PHE A 357 0.17 -12.24 9.31
N PHE A 358 1.19 -12.84 9.95
CA PHE A 358 2.51 -12.24 10.09
C PHE A 358 3.38 -12.38 8.84
N GLU A 359 3.07 -13.37 8.01
CA GLU A 359 3.77 -13.70 6.77
C GLU A 359 3.31 -12.84 5.57
N ASP A 360 2.32 -11.98 5.77
CA ASP A 360 1.86 -11.04 4.74
C ASP A 360 2.89 -9.90 4.57
N ASP A 361 3.90 -10.19 3.75
CA ASP A 361 4.95 -9.26 3.35
C ASP A 361 4.38 -7.98 2.72
N GLN A 362 3.23 -8.05 2.04
CA GLN A 362 2.59 -6.87 1.44
C GLN A 362 2.04 -5.92 2.49
N ARG A 363 1.35 -6.44 3.52
CA ARG A 363 0.89 -5.64 4.66
C ARG A 363 2.05 -5.05 5.44
N ALA A 364 3.14 -5.82 5.63
CA ALA A 364 4.36 -5.33 6.25
C ALA A 364 4.94 -4.12 5.48
N THR A 365 5.10 -4.25 4.16
CA THR A 365 5.58 -3.18 3.28
C THR A 365 4.71 -1.94 3.38
N VAL A 366 3.38 -2.09 3.35
CA VAL A 366 2.47 -0.95 3.52
C VAL A 366 2.70 -0.29 4.87
N ALA A 367 2.61 -1.03 5.97
CA ALA A 367 2.73 -0.48 7.33
C ALA A 367 4.04 0.30 7.54
N LEU A 368 5.17 -0.28 7.11
CA LEU A 368 6.50 0.29 7.26
C LEU A 368 6.75 1.55 6.41
N SER A 369 6.00 1.72 5.31
CA SER A 369 6.23 2.79 4.32
C SER A 369 5.32 4.02 4.45
N ARG A 370 4.56 4.14 5.54
CA ARG A 370 3.61 5.25 5.77
C ARG A 370 4.22 6.46 6.48
N ALA A 371 5.35 6.30 7.18
CA ALA A 371 5.95 7.34 8.00
C ALA A 371 6.79 8.33 7.19
N ARG A 372 6.61 9.63 7.42
CA ARG A 372 7.48 10.68 6.88
C ARG A 372 8.71 10.88 7.77
N HIS A 373 8.52 11.02 9.08
CA HIS A 373 9.57 11.41 10.02
C HIS A 373 10.02 10.27 10.93
N ALA A 374 9.10 9.53 11.55
CA ALA A 374 9.45 8.44 12.45
C ALA A 374 8.43 7.30 12.45
N VAL A 375 8.92 6.09 12.72
CA VAL A 375 8.11 4.91 12.94
C VAL A 375 8.42 4.31 14.30
N PHE A 376 7.38 3.97 15.06
CA PHE A 376 7.49 3.16 16.27
C PHE A 376 6.79 1.83 16.01
N ILE A 377 7.44 0.71 16.33
CA ILE A 377 6.88 -0.63 16.18
C ILE A 377 6.72 -1.22 17.58
N ILE A 378 5.49 -1.52 17.96
CA ILE A 378 5.11 -2.09 19.25
C ILE A 378 4.59 -3.50 19.02
N GLY A 379 5.22 -4.48 19.66
CA GLY A 379 4.75 -5.86 19.62
C GLY A 379 5.77 -6.90 20.05
N ASP A 380 5.44 -8.16 19.81
CA ASP A 380 6.40 -9.27 19.92
C ASP A 380 7.32 -9.27 18.69
N LEU A 381 8.47 -8.59 18.81
CA LEU A 381 9.40 -8.42 17.69
C LEU A 381 10.05 -9.73 17.24
N VAL A 382 10.16 -10.72 18.14
CA VAL A 382 10.65 -12.06 17.81
C VAL A 382 9.61 -12.78 16.96
N SER A 383 8.35 -12.76 17.38
CA SER A 383 7.29 -13.48 16.70
C SER A 383 7.01 -12.92 15.31
N ILE A 384 6.97 -11.59 15.17
CA ILE A 384 6.71 -10.97 13.87
C ILE A 384 7.86 -11.16 12.87
N SER A 385 9.08 -11.41 13.35
CA SER A 385 10.23 -11.76 12.51
C SER A 385 10.10 -13.14 11.83
N ALA A 386 8.99 -13.85 12.03
CA ALA A 386 8.61 -14.97 11.16
C ALA A 386 8.27 -14.49 9.72
N GLY A 387 7.73 -13.28 9.58
CA GLY A 387 7.53 -12.62 8.29
C GLY A 387 8.85 -12.08 7.71
N GLN A 388 9.06 -12.26 6.42
CA GLN A 388 10.38 -12.02 5.81
C GLN A 388 10.70 -10.53 5.68
N VAL A 389 9.72 -9.70 5.29
CA VAL A 389 9.88 -8.23 5.25
C VAL A 389 10.15 -7.69 6.66
N TRP A 390 9.39 -8.14 7.66
CA TRP A 390 9.59 -7.76 9.05
C TRP A 390 10.98 -8.12 9.56
N LYS A 391 11.41 -9.36 9.32
CA LYS A 391 12.74 -9.83 9.70
C LYS A 391 13.83 -8.94 9.11
N ARG A 392 13.83 -8.74 7.79
CA ARG A 392 14.84 -7.90 7.11
C ARG A 392 14.83 -6.46 7.62
N PHE A 393 13.64 -5.88 7.81
CA PHE A 393 13.53 -4.53 8.35
C PHE A 393 14.13 -4.43 9.76
N ILE A 394 13.77 -5.36 10.65
CA ILE A 394 14.26 -5.38 12.04
C ILE A 394 15.77 -5.63 12.08
N GLU A 395 16.28 -6.64 11.37
CA GLU A 395 17.72 -6.95 11.30
C GLU A 395 18.55 -5.76 10.81
N MET A 396 18.05 -5.02 9.81
CA MET A 396 18.73 -3.80 9.35
C MET A 396 18.55 -2.63 10.32
N ALA A 397 17.38 -2.48 10.95
CA ALA A 397 17.11 -1.38 11.87
C ALA A 397 17.98 -1.45 13.13
N ILE A 398 18.18 -2.65 13.70
CA ILE A 398 19.01 -2.85 14.90
C ILE A 398 20.50 -2.55 14.70
N THR A 399 20.94 -2.28 13.46
CA THR A 399 22.29 -1.75 13.20
C THR A 399 22.44 -0.28 13.63
N ARG A 400 21.33 0.47 13.81
CA ARG A 400 21.33 1.90 14.20
C ARG A 400 20.35 2.28 15.31
N THR A 401 19.46 1.38 15.73
CA THR A 401 18.58 1.59 16.89
C THR A 401 18.66 0.40 17.84
N SER A 402 18.13 0.59 19.05
CA SER A 402 18.04 -0.46 20.06
C SER A 402 16.61 -0.94 20.19
N VAL A 403 16.44 -2.24 20.46
CA VAL A 403 15.17 -2.80 20.93
C VAL A 403 15.02 -2.45 22.40
N VAL A 404 13.96 -1.72 22.72
CA VAL A 404 13.59 -1.32 24.08
C VAL A 404 12.35 -2.08 24.53
N ARG A 405 12.10 -2.10 25.84
CA ARG A 405 10.89 -2.71 26.42
C ARG A 405 9.83 -1.63 26.69
N ALA A 406 8.64 -2.06 27.15
CA ALA A 406 7.54 -1.15 27.50
C ALA A 406 7.93 -0.07 28.52
N GLU A 407 8.88 -0.38 29.42
CA GLU A 407 9.39 0.49 30.47
C GLU A 407 10.04 1.78 29.92
N TYR A 408 10.61 1.72 28.72
CA TYR A 408 11.12 2.92 28.04
C TYR A 408 10.00 3.95 27.84
N VAL A 409 8.81 3.51 27.41
CA VAL A 409 7.67 4.42 27.19
C VAL A 409 7.16 5.00 28.51
N LEU A 410 7.18 4.22 29.59
CA LEU A 410 6.83 4.72 30.93
C LEU A 410 7.83 5.77 31.42
N ALA A 411 9.13 5.56 31.16
CA ALA A 411 10.18 6.50 31.51
C ALA A 411 10.04 7.84 30.77
N LEU A 412 9.57 7.84 29.52
CA LEU A 412 9.28 9.08 28.77
C LEU A 412 8.25 9.97 29.49
N LEU A 413 7.31 9.38 30.21
CA LEU A 413 6.26 10.09 30.95
C LEU A 413 6.70 10.48 32.38
N GLY A 414 7.98 10.31 32.73
CA GLY A 414 8.47 10.52 34.10
C GLY A 414 7.83 9.58 35.13
N ARG A 415 7.20 8.48 34.68
CA ARG A 415 6.55 7.52 35.57
C ARG A 415 7.56 6.48 36.02
N THR A 416 7.86 6.46 37.31
CA THR A 416 8.59 5.35 37.92
C THR A 416 7.66 4.14 38.01
N LEU A 417 8.18 2.94 37.68
CA LEU A 417 7.49 1.67 37.91
C LEU A 417 7.23 1.49 39.42
N VAL A 418 6.07 1.93 39.90
CA VAL A 418 5.56 1.43 41.19
C VAL A 418 5.20 -0.02 40.93
N ARG A 419 5.92 -0.94 41.57
CA ARG A 419 5.55 -2.36 41.63
C ARG A 419 4.14 -2.47 42.25
N SER A 420 3.12 -2.40 41.41
CA SER A 420 1.77 -2.71 41.82
C SER A 420 1.59 -4.22 41.77
N SER A 421 1.40 -4.83 42.93
CA SER A 421 1.11 -6.25 43.14
C SER A 421 -0.21 -6.73 42.51
N THR A 422 -0.94 -5.87 41.79
CA THR A 422 -2.17 -6.21 41.06
C THR A 422 -1.98 -6.32 39.54
N CYS A 423 -0.79 -6.05 39.02
CA CYS A 423 -0.46 -6.30 37.61
C CYS A 423 0.21 -7.67 37.53
N LEU A 424 -0.37 -8.59 36.74
CA LEU A 424 0.17 -9.93 36.44
C LEU A 424 1.54 -9.84 35.72
N PHE A 425 2.58 -9.42 36.43
CA PHE A 425 3.98 -9.42 35.98
C PHE A 425 4.73 -10.67 36.49
N ASP A 426 4.03 -11.63 37.11
CA ASP A 426 4.68 -12.61 37.99
C ASP A 426 5.04 -13.96 37.34
N SER A 427 5.09 -14.07 36.01
CA SER A 427 5.43 -15.38 35.38
C SER A 427 6.46 -15.37 34.26
N ALA A 428 7.10 -14.24 33.93
CA ALA A 428 8.27 -14.26 33.07
C ALA A 428 9.55 -14.14 33.93
N LYS A 429 10.20 -15.27 34.17
CA LYS A 429 11.48 -15.36 34.89
C LYS A 429 12.47 -14.31 34.38
N ARG A 430 12.98 -13.55 35.35
CA ARG A 430 14.22 -12.75 35.38
C ARG A 430 15.21 -13.01 34.24
N GLU A 431 15.34 -12.03 33.35
CA GLU A 431 16.63 -11.70 32.72
C GLU A 431 16.76 -10.17 32.85
N SER A 432 17.71 -9.74 33.67
CA SER A 432 17.92 -8.36 34.09
C SER A 432 18.45 -7.49 32.96
N VAL A 433 17.94 -6.27 32.94
CA VAL A 433 18.38 -5.09 32.19
C VAL A 433 19.73 -4.67 32.75
N GLU A 434 20.81 -4.82 31.96
CA GLU A 434 22.12 -4.15 32.05
C GLU A 434 23.13 -5.00 31.25
N ASP A 435 23.18 -4.85 29.92
CA ASP A 435 24.38 -5.24 29.17
C ASP A 435 24.34 -4.68 27.74
N GLU A 436 25.45 -4.09 27.27
CA GLU A 436 25.69 -3.84 25.83
C GLU A 436 25.63 -5.14 25.00
N GLY A 437 25.71 -6.29 25.67
CA GLY A 437 25.45 -7.61 25.12
C GLY A 437 23.97 -8.03 25.02
N PHE A 438 22.99 -7.28 25.55
CA PHE A 438 21.58 -7.69 25.44
C PHE A 438 21.13 -7.77 23.99
N LEU A 439 21.53 -6.83 23.13
CA LEU A 439 21.13 -6.82 21.71
C LEU A 439 21.76 -7.97 20.94
N GLU A 440 23.06 -8.21 21.13
CA GLU A 440 23.78 -9.33 20.50
C GLU A 440 23.27 -10.66 21.03
N SER A 441 23.16 -10.81 22.36
CA SER A 441 22.62 -12.00 23.00
C SER A 441 21.16 -12.24 22.61
N TRP A 442 20.31 -11.22 22.57
CA TRP A 442 18.90 -11.34 22.16
C TRP A 442 18.77 -11.67 20.67
N ALA A 443 19.53 -11.01 19.79
CA ALA A 443 19.52 -11.31 18.36
C ALA A 443 20.05 -12.72 18.08
N LEU A 444 21.20 -13.10 18.65
CA LEU A 444 21.79 -14.44 18.52
C LEU A 444 20.90 -15.53 19.12
N LYS A 445 20.34 -15.32 20.32
CA LYS A 445 19.42 -16.26 21.01
C LYS A 445 18.15 -16.54 20.20
N HIS A 446 17.74 -15.60 19.35
CA HIS A 446 16.52 -15.72 18.53
C HIS A 446 16.82 -15.89 17.02
N GLY A 447 18.07 -16.19 16.65
CA GLY A 447 18.44 -16.52 15.27
C GLY A 447 18.44 -15.35 14.28
N LEU A 448 18.49 -14.11 14.77
CA LEU A 448 18.62 -12.90 13.96
C LEU A 448 20.11 -12.62 13.70
N ARG A 449 20.46 -12.31 12.45
CA ARG A 449 21.86 -12.00 12.07
C ARG A 449 22.14 -10.51 12.22
N LEU A 450 23.14 -10.18 13.03
CA LEU A 450 23.71 -8.84 13.11
C LEU A 450 24.84 -8.71 12.09
N ASP A 451 24.52 -8.26 10.88
CA ASP A 451 25.56 -7.96 9.88
C ASP A 451 26.07 -6.51 10.09
N ARG A 452 27.13 -6.38 10.88
CA ARG A 452 27.84 -5.09 11.04
C ARG A 452 28.74 -4.76 9.85
N THR A 453 28.94 -5.70 8.92
CA THR A 453 30.04 -5.65 7.94
C THR A 453 29.72 -4.93 6.63
N ASN A 454 28.50 -4.43 6.43
CA ASN A 454 28.15 -3.64 5.22
C ASN A 454 27.52 -2.26 5.51
N ALA A 455 27.48 -1.84 6.77
CA ALA A 455 27.07 -0.49 7.12
C ALA A 455 28.25 0.47 6.89
N PHE A 456 28.28 1.05 5.69
CA PHE A 456 29.20 2.10 5.23
C PHE A 456 30.60 1.60 4.83
N GLY A 457 30.88 1.71 3.52
CA GLY A 457 32.25 1.77 3.03
C GLY A 457 32.99 2.91 3.74
N GLN A 458 33.84 2.56 4.68
CA GLN A 458 34.89 3.45 5.16
C GLN A 458 35.85 3.69 3.99
N GLN A 459 35.77 4.84 3.34
CA GLN A 459 36.97 5.42 2.73
C GLN A 459 37.92 5.82 3.86
N GLN A 460 38.61 4.84 4.44
CA GLN A 460 39.89 5.13 5.08
C GLN A 460 40.91 5.33 3.97
N SER A 461 41.43 6.54 3.90
CA SER A 461 42.60 6.92 3.14
C SER A 461 43.75 5.93 3.40
N GLN A 462 44.01 5.03 2.45
CA GLN A 462 45.29 4.35 2.35
C GLN A 462 46.04 4.92 1.15
N GLN A 463 47.18 5.55 1.42
CA GLN A 463 48.17 5.91 0.41
C GLN A 463 48.54 4.64 -0.40
N PRO A 464 48.67 4.73 -1.73
CA PRO A 464 49.03 3.56 -2.53
C PRO A 464 50.48 3.16 -2.25
N ARG A 465 50.68 1.97 -1.68
CA ARG A 465 51.96 1.28 -1.75
C ARG A 465 52.12 0.71 -3.16
N ALA A 466 53.20 1.13 -3.84
CA ALA A 466 53.58 0.66 -5.16
C ALA A 466 53.77 -0.88 -5.15
N PRO A 467 53.28 -1.61 -6.18
CA PRO A 467 53.55 -3.03 -6.31
C PRO A 467 54.98 -3.25 -6.82
N SER A 468 55.79 -3.93 -6.02
CA SER A 468 57.08 -4.48 -6.43
C SER A 468 56.85 -5.73 -7.28
N PHE A 469 57.00 -5.62 -8.60
CA PHE A 469 57.16 -6.76 -9.50
C PHE A 469 58.54 -6.70 -10.15
N GLN A 470 59.35 -7.72 -9.87
CA GLN A 470 60.62 -7.98 -10.52
C GLN A 470 60.39 -8.44 -11.97
N PHE A 471 60.95 -7.70 -12.91
CA PHE A 471 61.04 -8.06 -14.32
C PHE A 471 62.12 -9.15 -14.53
N GLN A 472 61.74 -10.26 -15.18
CA GLN A 472 62.68 -11.07 -15.95
C GLN A 472 62.66 -10.58 -17.40
N ASN A 473 63.83 -10.14 -17.87
CA ASN A 473 64.11 -9.75 -19.25
C ASN A 473 64.29 -10.99 -20.15
N ARG A 474 63.81 -10.93 -21.40
CA ARG A 474 64.68 -10.79 -22.60
C ARG A 474 63.89 -10.90 -23.93
N HIS A 475 64.16 -9.91 -24.81
CA HIS A 475 64.32 -9.92 -26.29
C HIS A 475 63.21 -10.51 -27.18
N PHE A 476 62.83 -10.03 -28.39
CA PHE A 476 63.05 -8.90 -29.36
C PHE A 476 62.28 -9.38 -30.65
N PRO A 477 62.19 -8.67 -31.81
CA PRO A 477 62.03 -7.25 -32.15
C PRO A 477 60.87 -6.95 -33.16
N ALA A 478 60.50 -5.66 -33.21
CA ALA A 478 60.10 -4.79 -34.33
C ALA A 478 59.32 -5.29 -35.58
N LEU A 479 58.29 -4.51 -35.97
CA LEU A 479 58.23 -3.88 -37.31
C LEU A 479 57.20 -2.73 -37.38
N GLN A 480 57.62 -1.68 -38.09
CA GLN A 480 56.97 -0.40 -38.32
C GLN A 480 56.02 -0.40 -39.54
N THR A 481 55.06 0.55 -39.50
CA THR A 481 54.54 1.43 -40.57
C THR A 481 54.20 0.82 -41.95
N THR A 482 53.01 1.04 -42.48
CA THR A 482 52.57 2.18 -43.32
C THR A 482 51.20 1.74 -43.88
N GLY A 483 50.16 2.53 -44.15
CA GLY A 483 50.07 3.83 -44.81
C GLY A 483 48.94 3.73 -45.85
N SER A 484 48.08 4.76 -45.92
CA SER A 484 47.33 5.25 -47.10
C SER A 484 46.30 4.30 -47.78
N SER A 485 45.19 4.73 -48.38
CA SER A 485 44.44 5.98 -48.52
C SER A 485 43.26 5.65 -49.46
N ASP A 486 42.21 6.45 -49.38
CA ASP A 486 41.33 6.86 -50.48
C ASP A 486 40.28 5.94 -51.13
N GLN A 487 39.04 6.36 -50.84
CA GLN A 487 38.00 6.86 -51.76
C GLN A 487 37.27 5.95 -52.78
N ALA A 488 35.98 6.27 -52.83
CA ALA A 488 35.08 6.36 -53.98
C ALA A 488 34.15 5.18 -54.30
N GLY A 489 32.86 5.43 -54.05
CA GLY A 489 31.88 5.47 -55.13
C GLY A 489 31.07 4.19 -55.42
N PRO A 490 29.91 4.33 -56.08
CA PRO A 490 28.68 3.65 -55.66
C PRO A 490 28.12 2.66 -56.69
N SER A 491 26.94 2.12 -56.35
CA SER A 491 25.86 1.58 -57.23
C SER A 491 25.75 0.05 -57.39
N GLY A 492 24.50 -0.42 -57.22
CA GLY A 492 23.88 -1.25 -58.27
C GLY A 492 23.68 -2.74 -58.00
N SER A 493 22.39 -3.08 -57.78
CA SER A 493 21.69 -4.26 -58.31
C SER A 493 21.85 -5.66 -57.67
N GLY A 494 20.70 -6.20 -57.26
CA GLY A 494 20.15 -7.44 -57.83
C GLY A 494 20.49 -8.79 -57.18
N GLY A 495 19.45 -9.57 -56.84
CA GLY A 495 19.49 -11.03 -57.03
C GLY A 495 19.41 -11.93 -55.79
N GLN A 496 18.16 -12.28 -55.43
CA GLN A 496 17.64 -13.58 -54.96
C GLN A 496 18.51 -14.65 -54.25
N GLN A 497 17.92 -15.11 -53.12
CA GLN A 497 17.72 -16.48 -52.61
C GLN A 497 18.87 -17.33 -52.04
N ARG A 498 18.65 -17.74 -50.77
CA ARG A 498 18.88 -19.04 -50.06
C ARG A 498 19.17 -18.70 -48.58
N GLY A 499 18.69 -19.36 -47.52
CA GLY A 499 17.82 -20.51 -47.30
C GLY A 499 17.98 -20.96 -45.84
N ALA A 500 16.85 -21.30 -45.18
CA ALA A 500 16.67 -22.17 -44.00
C ALA A 500 17.22 -21.75 -42.61
N PRO A 501 16.79 -22.38 -41.49
CA PRO A 501 15.44 -22.81 -41.10
C PRO A 501 15.05 -22.46 -39.64
N THR A 502 13.74 -22.43 -39.36
CA THR A 502 13.16 -22.30 -38.01
C THR A 502 12.64 -23.66 -37.54
N LEU A 503 13.09 -24.12 -36.36
CA LEU A 503 12.59 -25.32 -35.67
C LEU A 503 11.60 -24.91 -34.57
N ALA A 504 10.39 -25.48 -34.63
CA ALA A 504 9.39 -25.47 -33.57
C ALA A 504 9.18 -26.91 -33.06
N PRO A 505 8.99 -27.16 -31.75
CA PRO A 505 8.67 -28.48 -31.25
C PRO A 505 7.17 -28.76 -31.18
N GLN A 506 6.87 -30.04 -31.41
CA GLN A 506 5.58 -30.72 -31.50
C GLN A 506 4.92 -30.93 -30.12
N TYR A 507 3.59 -30.94 -30.08
CA TYR A 507 2.82 -31.68 -29.06
C TYR A 507 1.85 -32.65 -29.73
N GLY A 508 1.92 -33.91 -29.26
CA GLY A 508 1.29 -35.08 -29.86
C GLY A 508 -0.20 -35.23 -29.56
N ARG A 509 -0.89 -35.91 -30.48
CA ARG A 509 -2.26 -36.40 -30.36
C ARG A 509 -2.33 -37.69 -29.54
N GLY A 510 -3.32 -37.79 -28.66
CA GLY A 510 -3.84 -39.05 -28.10
C GLY A 510 -5.34 -39.15 -28.34
N GLN A 511 -5.79 -40.31 -28.86
CA GLN A 511 -7.15 -40.60 -29.33
C GLN A 511 -8.17 -40.81 -28.19
N GLY A 512 -9.46 -40.61 -28.52
CA GLY A 512 -10.57 -40.57 -27.57
C GLY A 512 -11.26 -41.89 -27.22
N ARG A 513 -12.28 -41.78 -26.36
CA ARG A 513 -13.40 -42.72 -26.20
C ARG A 513 -14.71 -41.95 -25.94
N ARG A 514 -15.81 -42.52 -26.44
CA ARG A 514 -17.17 -41.98 -26.60
C ARG A 514 -18.02 -42.02 -25.32
N GLY A 515 -18.85 -41.00 -25.13
CA GLY A 515 -20.28 -40.99 -24.67
C GLY A 515 -20.65 -41.50 -23.27
N PRO A 516 -21.85 -41.18 -22.73
CA PRO A 516 -23.05 -40.74 -23.46
C PRO A 516 -23.67 -39.40 -22.99
N ASP A 517 -24.63 -38.95 -23.81
CA ASP A 517 -25.54 -37.82 -23.65
C ASP A 517 -26.23 -37.74 -22.27
N ASN A 518 -26.47 -36.51 -21.78
CA ASN A 518 -27.76 -36.17 -21.17
C ASN A 518 -28.00 -34.65 -21.05
N GLN A 519 -28.99 -34.21 -21.84
CA GLN A 519 -30.08 -33.29 -21.54
C GLN A 519 -29.83 -32.03 -20.68
N TRP A 520 -30.05 -30.92 -21.37
CA TRP A 520 -30.33 -29.58 -20.89
C TRP A 520 -31.52 -29.53 -19.92
N MET A 521 -31.38 -28.87 -18.77
CA MET A 521 -32.51 -28.31 -18.03
C MET A 521 -32.23 -26.85 -17.63
N HIS A 522 -33.06 -25.98 -18.18
CA HIS A 522 -33.35 -24.64 -17.68
C HIS A 522 -33.91 -24.72 -16.25
N TYR A 523 -33.42 -23.86 -15.34
CA TYR A 523 -34.20 -23.42 -14.19
C TYR A 523 -34.10 -21.90 -14.04
N GLY A 524 -35.12 -21.22 -14.57
CA GLY A 524 -35.59 -19.94 -14.04
C GLY A 524 -36.67 -20.22 -13.00
N GLY A 525 -36.70 -19.46 -11.91
CA GLY A 525 -37.73 -19.67 -10.88
C GLY A 525 -37.52 -18.89 -9.59
N ASN A 526 -38.00 -17.66 -9.57
CA ASN A 526 -38.22 -16.77 -8.43
C ASN A 526 -39.08 -17.43 -7.32
N PRO A 527 -38.81 -17.23 -6.01
CA PRO A 527 -39.85 -17.36 -5.00
C PRO A 527 -40.18 -16.03 -4.32
N LYS A 528 -41.42 -15.60 -4.54
CA LYS A 528 -42.12 -14.57 -3.77
C LYS A 528 -42.36 -15.03 -2.33
N ARG A 529 -42.17 -14.09 -1.41
CA ARG A 529 -42.93 -13.82 -0.16
C ARG A 529 -44.00 -14.86 0.23
N GLN A 530 -43.86 -15.42 1.43
CA GLN A 530 -45.01 -15.73 2.29
C GLN A 530 -44.86 -15.02 3.64
N LYS A 531 -45.87 -14.19 3.94
CA LYS A 531 -46.19 -13.70 5.27
C LYS A 531 -46.88 -14.84 6.03
N GLY A 532 -46.40 -15.17 7.22
CA GLY A 532 -47.13 -15.99 8.19
C GLY A 532 -47.26 -15.20 9.48
N GLY A 533 -48.50 -14.87 9.86
CA GLY A 533 -48.84 -14.28 11.15
C GLY A 533 -49.63 -15.28 12.00
N ARG A 534 -49.46 -15.13 13.32
CA ARG A 534 -50.27 -15.65 14.44
C ARG A 534 -50.25 -17.18 14.67
N ARG A 535 -49.59 -17.61 15.74
CA ARG A 535 -50.19 -17.68 17.08
C ARG A 535 -49.13 -17.47 18.14
#